data_AF-A0A6J7U771-F1
#
_entry.id   AF-A0A6J7U771-F1
#
_cell.length_a   1.000
_cell.length_b   1.000
_cell.length_c   1.000
_cell.angle_alpha   90.00
_cell.angle_beta   90.00
_cell.angle_gamma   90.00
#
_symmetry.space_group_name_H-M   'P 1'
#
loop_
_entity.id
_entity.type
_entity.pdbx_description
1 polymer ?
#
loop_
_entity_poly.entity_id
_entity_poly.type
_entity_poly.pdbx_seq_one_letter_code
_entity_poly.pdbx_strand_id
1 'polypeptide(L)' 'MTMHWWIGAVVGLMIVFTATCGDLIESAMKRDLALKDMGSLLPGHGGMLDRLDSVLISAPALWLALELVKAWL' A
#
# COMPACT_ATOMS: atom_id res chain seq x y z
N MET A 1 -9.45 29.64 -4.33
CA MET A 1 -8.75 28.36 -4.10
C MET A 1 -8.40 27.77 -5.45
N THR A 2 -7.15 27.91 -5.89
CA THR A 2 -6.66 27.26 -7.12
C THR A 2 -6.51 25.77 -6.84
N MET A 3 -7.45 24.98 -7.36
CA MET A 3 -7.45 23.52 -7.16
C MET A 3 -6.45 22.89 -8.15
N HIS A 4 -5.26 22.56 -7.65
CA HIS A 4 -4.21 21.88 -8.41
C HIS A 4 -4.55 20.39 -8.56
N TRP A 5 -5.58 20.09 -9.36
CA TRP A 5 -6.11 18.75 -9.60
C TRP A 5 -5.04 17.73 -10.06
N TRP A 6 -3.99 18.21 -10.74
CA TRP A 6 -2.88 17.39 -11.21
C TRP A 6 -2.07 16.77 -10.06
N ILE A 7 -2.04 17.40 -8.89
CA ILE A 7 -1.39 16.83 -7.69
C ILE A 7 -2.08 15.53 -7.30
N GLY A 8 -3.43 15.51 -7.33
CA GLY A 8 -4.20 14.30 -7.05
C GLY A 8 -3.89 13.16 -8.02
N ALA A 9 -3.68 13.48 -9.31
CA ALA A 9 -3.30 12.48 -10.31
C ALA A 9 -1.90 11.89 -10.05
N VAL A 10 -0.91 12.72 -9.69
CA VAL A 10 0.45 12.28 -9.37
C VAL A 10 0.47 11.43 -8.09
N VAL A 11 -0.23 11.86 -7.05
CA VAL A 11 -0.35 11.10 -5.79
C VAL A 11 -1.06 9.76 -6.05
N GLY A 12 -2.15 9.76 -6.83
CA GLY A 12 -2.84 8.53 -7.21
C GLY A 12 -1.93 7.53 -7.93
N LEU A 13 -1.10 8.00 -8.87
CA LEU A 13 -0.13 7.15 -9.57
C LEU A 13 0.88 6.53 -8.60
N MET A 14 1.45 7.33 -7.69
CA MET A 14 2.37 6.87 -6.64
C MET A 14 1.74 5.79 -5.75
N ILE A 15 0.47 5.97 -5.37
CA ILE A 15 -0.25 4.99 -4.54
C ILE A 15 -0.47 3.67 -5.27
N VAL A 16 -0.80 3.69 -6.56
CA VAL A 16 -0.92 2.47 -7.36
C VAL A 16 0.40 1.69 -7.35
N PHE A 17 1.53 2.35 -7.60
CA PHE A 17 2.84 1.68 -7.57
C PHE A 17 3.17 1.09 -6.20
N THR A 18 2.99 1.87 -5.13
CA THR A 18 3.33 1.44 -3.77
C THR A 18 2.42 0.32 -3.26
N ALA A 19 1.13 0.35 -3.60
CA ALA A 19 0.18 -0.71 -3.29
C ALA A 19 0.53 -2.02 -4.02
N THR A 20 0.85 -1.97 -5.31
CA THR A 20 1.28 -3.16 -6.08
C THR A 20 2.60 -3.71 -5.55
N CYS A 21 3.55 -2.86 -5.18
CA CYS A 21 4.79 -3.32 -4.56
C CYS A 21 4.54 -4.02 -3.22
N GLY A 22 3.62 -3.53 -2.39
CA GLY A 22 3.25 -4.17 -1.11
C GLY A 22 2.75 -5.60 -1.29
N ASP A 23 1.80 -5.81 -2.21
CA ASP A 23 1.24 -7.12 -2.56
C ASP A 23 2.32 -8.11 -3.08
N LEU A 24 3.25 -7.61 -3.90
CA LEU A 24 4.37 -8.41 -4.40
C LEU A 24 5.38 -8.78 -3.31
N ILE A 25 5.69 -7.84 -2.40
CA ILE A 25 6.58 -8.09 -1.25
C ILE A 25 5.97 -9.17 -0.37
N GLU A 26 4.68 -9.08 -0.08
CA GLU A 26 4.01 -10.10 0.73
C GLU A 26 4.01 -11.46 0.04
N SER A 27 3.72 -11.50 -1.26
CA SER A 27 3.80 -12.71 -2.06
C SER A 27 5.20 -13.34 -2.08
N ALA A 28 6.26 -12.52 -2.09
CA ALA A 28 7.64 -13.00 -1.97
C ALA A 28 7.93 -13.55 -0.56
N MET A 29 7.51 -12.84 0.49
CA MET A 29 7.67 -13.29 1.88
C MET A 29 6.94 -14.62 2.16
N LYS A 30 5.74 -14.81 1.59
CA LYS A 30 5.00 -16.09 1.66
C LYS A 30 5.81 -17.25 1.07
N ARG A 31 6.49 -17.03 -0.06
CA ARG A 31 7.35 -18.04 -0.69
C ARG A 31 8.57 -18.39 0.16
N ASP A 32 9.22 -17.38 0.75
CA ASP A 32 10.41 -17.59 1.58
C ASP A 32 10.09 -18.35 2.87
N LEU A 33 8.90 -18.16 3.43
CA LEU A 33 8.44 -18.88 4.61
C LEU A 33 7.88 -20.27 4.30
N ALA A 34 7.76 -20.66 3.02
CA ALA A 34 7.04 -21.86 2.57
C ALA A 34 5.61 -21.98 3.13
N LEU A 35 5.00 -20.85 3.51
CA LEU A 35 3.66 -20.75 4.06
C LEU A 35 2.74 -20.16 3.00
N LYS A 36 1.58 -20.79 2.79
CA LYS A 36 0.60 -20.32 1.81
C LYS A 36 -0.21 -19.13 2.30
N ASP A 37 -0.53 -19.10 3.60
CA ASP A 37 -1.28 -18.03 4.27
C ASP A 37 -0.54 -17.63 5.56
N MET A 38 -0.38 -16.33 5.81
CA MET A 38 0.35 -15.77 6.96
C MET A 38 -0.40 -15.90 8.30
N GLY A 39 -1.60 -16.48 8.29
CA GLY A 39 -2.38 -16.78 9.48
C GLY A 39 -3.79 -17.28 9.15
N SER A 40 -4.45 -17.91 10.13
CA SER A 40 -5.82 -18.42 10.01
C SER A 40 -6.83 -17.60 10.82
N LEU A 41 -6.54 -16.32 11.04
CA LEU A 41 -7.29 -15.46 11.98
C LEU A 41 -8.78 -15.34 11.58
N LEU A 42 -9.08 -15.42 10.28
CA LEU A 42 -10.45 -15.47 9.75
C LEU A 42 -10.67 -16.81 9.03
N PRO A 43 -11.45 -17.75 9.60
CA PRO A 43 -11.72 -19.03 8.95
C PRO A 43 -12.42 -18.80 7.60
N GLY A 44 -11.78 -19.26 6.51
CA GLY A 44 -12.30 -19.17 5.13
C GLY A 44 -11.97 -17.90 4.35
N HIS A 45 -11.25 -16.91 4.92
CA HIS A 45 -10.98 -15.62 4.27
C HIS A 45 -9.50 -15.29 4.00
N GLY A 46 -8.58 -16.21 4.30
CA GLY A 46 -7.13 -16.01 4.19
C GLY A 46 -6.51 -15.33 5.42
N GLY A 47 -5.25 -14.91 5.31
CA GLY A 47 -4.56 -14.18 6.36
C GLY A 47 -5.03 -12.73 6.45
N MET A 48 -5.07 -12.18 7.67
CA MET A 48 -5.28 -10.73 7.85
C MET A 48 -4.18 -9.90 7.17
N LEU A 49 -2.99 -10.49 7.01
CA LEU A 49 -1.86 -9.85 6.35
C LEU A 49 -2.12 -9.68 4.84
N ASP A 50 -2.73 -10.67 4.16
CA ASP A 50 -3.15 -10.63 2.74
C ASP A 50 -4.13 -9.48 2.41
N ARG A 51 -4.68 -8.83 3.44
CA ARG A 51 -5.58 -7.66 3.28
C ARG A 51 -4.87 -6.34 3.55
N LEU A 52 -3.73 -6.40 4.23
CA LEU A 52 -2.98 -5.25 4.70
C LEU A 52 -1.68 -5.05 3.94
N ASP A 53 -1.17 -6.01 3.17
CA ASP A 53 0.04 -5.90 2.33
C ASP A 53 0.16 -4.61 1.53
N SER A 54 -0.87 -4.32 0.75
CA SER A 54 -0.92 -3.15 -0.13
C SER A 54 -1.03 -1.86 0.69
N VAL A 55 -1.75 -1.89 1.82
CA VAL A 55 -1.93 -0.74 2.72
C VAL A 55 -0.66 -0.44 3.52
N LEU A 56 0.09 -1.48 3.92
CA LEU A 56 1.29 -1.36 4.75
C LEU A 56 2.36 -0.48 4.09
N ILE A 57 2.52 -0.58 2.77
CA ILE A 57 3.49 0.23 2.02
C ILE A 57 2.85 1.52 1.47
N SER A 58 1.58 1.48 1.05
CA SER A 58 0.92 2.66 0.48
C SER A 58 0.51 3.71 1.51
N ALA A 59 0.19 3.35 2.76
CA ALA A 59 -0.18 4.30 3.81
C ALA A 59 0.95 5.29 4.20
N PRO A 60 2.19 4.85 4.51
CA PRO A 60 3.28 5.78 4.77
C PRO A 60 3.67 6.57 3.50
N ALA A 61 3.54 5.97 2.31
CA ALA A 61 3.77 6.68 1.05
C ALA A 61 2.76 7.82 0.83
N LEU A 62 1.48 7.59 1.14
CA LEU A 62 0.43 8.62 1.09
C LEU A 62 0.71 9.74 2.08
N TRP A 63 1.07 9.40 3.31
CA TRP A 63 1.40 10.38 4.34
C TRP A 63 2.55 11.29 3.89
N LEU A 64 3.64 10.70 3.38
CA LEU A 64 4.78 11.45 2.86
C LEU A 64 4.38 12.34 1.68
N ALA A 65 3.57 11.83 0.75
CA ALA A 65 3.09 12.60 -0.39
C ALA A 65 2.25 13.81 0.04
N LEU A 66 1.36 13.64 1.03
CA LEU A 66 0.54 14.72 1.57
C LEU A 66 1.38 15.77 2.31
N GLU A 67 2.34 15.35 3.14
CA GLU A 67 3.19 16.29 3.87
C GLU A 67 4.12 17.05 2.92
N LEU A 68 4.61 16.42 1.84
CA LEU A 68 5.33 17.10 0.77
C LEU A 68 4.47 18.13 0.06
N VAL A 69 3.23 17.77 -0.31
CA VAL A 69 2.32 18.72 -0.95
C VAL A 69 2.07 19.93 -0.03
N LYS A 70 1.82 19.69 1.26
CA LYS A 70 1.61 20.74 2.26
C LYS A 70 2.86 21.58 2.54
N ALA A 71 4.06 21.00 2.42
CA ALA A 71 5.31 21.74 2.65
C ALA A 71 5.68 22.66 1.48
N TRP A 72 5.26 22.33 0.26
CA TRP A 72 5.66 23.02 -0.97
C TRP A 72 4.54 23.84 -1.64
N LEU A 73 3.27 23.69 -1.23
CA LEU A 73 2.13 24.54 -1.61
C LEU A 73 1.55 25.29 -0.41
#